data_AF-S4MEG0-F1
#
_entry.id   AF-S4MEG0-F1
#
_cell.length_a   1.000
_cell.length_b   1.000
_cell.length_c   1.000
_cell.angle_alpha   90.00
_cell.angle_beta   90.00
_cell.angle_gamma   90.00
#
_symmetry.space_group_name_H-M   'P 1'
#
loop_
_entity.id
_entity.type
_entity.pdbx_description
1 polymer ?
#
loop_
_entity_poly.entity_id
_entity_poly.type
_entity_poly.pdbx_seq_one_letter_code
_entity_poly.pdbx_strand_id
1 'polypeptide(L)'
;MTGAHHLPDTVARHRPWPLCRHCCGIALDMGSARTRAWTAGSGVVVDVPTVPFPGTGAAYPVQRGAIMDTLGCARMLQRPLGRR
;
A
#
# COMPACT_ATOMS: atom_id res chain seq x y z
N MET A 1 -42.11 8.16 34.33
CA MET A 1 -41.34 8.89 33.29
C MET A 1 -39.88 8.52 33.51
N THR A 2 -39.40 7.50 32.79
CA THR A 2 -38.09 6.88 33.02
C THR A 2 -37.48 6.61 31.66
N GLY A 3 -36.17 6.77 31.56
CA GLY A 3 -35.38 6.15 30.49
C GLY A 3 -34.57 7.13 29.65
N ALA A 4 -33.47 7.60 30.21
CA ALA A 4 -32.36 8.12 29.43
C ALA A 4 -31.71 6.95 28.65
N HIS A 5 -31.90 6.89 27.33
CA HIS A 5 -31.07 6.14 26.39
C HIS A 5 -31.18 6.89 25.06
N HIS A 6 -30.15 7.29 24.32
CA HIS A 6 -28.82 6.75 24.14
C HIS A 6 -28.01 7.91 23.51
N LEU A 7 -26.85 8.24 24.09
CA LEU A 7 -25.92 9.21 23.50
C LEU A 7 -25.56 8.74 22.08
N PRO A 8 -25.35 9.64 21.10
CA PRO A 8 -24.88 9.22 19.79
C PRO A 8 -23.55 8.50 20.01
N ASP A 9 -23.59 7.22 19.67
CA ASP A 9 -22.47 6.31 19.73
C ASP A 9 -21.32 6.99 19.02
N THR A 10 -20.38 7.50 19.81
CA THR A 10 -19.18 8.13 19.30
C THR A 10 -18.35 6.98 18.80
N VAL A 11 -18.62 6.51 17.57
CA VAL A 11 -17.73 5.63 16.83
C VAL A 11 -16.35 6.23 17.03
N ALA A 12 -15.55 5.59 17.90
CA ALA A 12 -14.37 6.22 18.47
C ALA A 12 -13.57 6.77 17.30
N ARG A 13 -13.44 8.10 17.23
CA ARG A 13 -12.81 8.76 16.08
C ARG A 13 -11.51 8.04 15.79
N HIS A 14 -11.50 7.36 14.66
CA HIS A 14 -10.44 6.48 14.24
C HIS A 14 -9.15 7.30 14.25
N ARG A 15 -8.16 6.88 15.05
CA ARG A 15 -6.88 7.59 15.12
C ARG A 15 -6.15 7.35 13.80
N PRO A 16 -5.49 8.35 13.21
CA PRO A 16 -4.67 8.10 12.03
C PRO A 16 -3.57 7.07 12.34
N TRP A 17 -3.24 6.24 11.35
CA TRP A 17 -2.08 5.35 11.39
C TRP A 17 -0.81 6.17 11.74
N PRO A 18 0.06 5.74 12.68
CA PRO A 18 0.21 4.37 13.21
C PRO A 18 -0.57 4.01 14.49
N LEU A 19 -1.40 4.91 15.02
CA LEU A 19 -1.99 4.73 16.35
C LEU A 19 -3.29 3.89 16.40
N CYS A 20 -3.84 3.55 15.24
CA CYS A 20 -5.08 2.80 15.13
C CYS A 20 -4.82 1.32 14.85
N ARG A 21 -5.34 0.46 15.74
CA ARG A 21 -5.18 -1.00 15.68
C ARG A 21 -6.11 -1.70 14.66
N HIS A 22 -7.16 -1.01 14.22
CA HIS A 22 -8.07 -1.48 13.17
C HIS A 22 -7.63 -1.03 11.76
N CYS A 23 -6.66 -0.11 11.69
CA CYS A 23 -6.07 0.37 10.45
C CYS A 23 -4.95 -0.56 10.04
N CYS A 24 -5.05 -1.18 8.86
CA CYS A 24 -3.88 -1.79 8.25
C CYS A 24 -3.10 -0.72 7.48
N GLY A 25 -1.91 -0.35 8.00
CA GLY A 25 -0.93 0.42 7.23
C GLY A 25 -0.22 -0.47 6.22
N ILE A 26 0.14 0.10 5.07
CA ILE A 26 1.05 -0.51 4.09
C ILE A 26 2.31 0.35 3.97
N ALA A 27 3.47 -0.28 4.03
CA ALA A 27 4.73 0.34 3.63
C ALA A 27 5.10 -0.19 2.24
N LEU A 28 5.55 0.70 1.35
CA LEU A 28 5.98 0.36 -0.01
C LEU A 28 7.40 0.88 -0.21
N ASP A 29 8.31 -0.03 -0.58
CA ASP A 29 9.68 0.26 -0.99
C ASP A 29 9.83 -0.05 -2.48
N MET A 30 10.22 0.97 -3.26
CA MET A 30 10.42 0.85 -4.70
C MET A 30 11.88 1.12 -5.04
N GLY A 31 12.63 0.04 -5.24
CA GLY A 31 14.00 0.09 -5.72
C GLY A 31 14.12 -0.25 -7.19
N SER A 32 15.26 0.08 -7.79
CA SER A 32 15.56 -0.23 -9.20
C SER A 32 15.58 -1.74 -9.49
N ALA A 33 15.90 -2.56 -8.49
CA ALA A 33 15.99 -4.01 -8.62
C ALA A 33 14.75 -4.74 -8.08
N ARG A 34 14.16 -4.27 -6.98
CA ARG A 34 13.04 -4.93 -6.31
C ARG A 34 12.02 -3.92 -5.78
N THR A 35 10.78 -4.36 -5.76
CA THR A 35 9.66 -3.68 -5.13
C THR A 35 9.13 -4.55 -4.00
N ARG A 36 9.02 -3.97 -2.81
CA ARG A 36 8.59 -4.67 -1.59
C ARG A 36 7.44 -3.94 -0.93
N ALA A 37 6.52 -4.69 -0.36
CA ALA A 37 5.47 -4.12 0.48
C ALA A 37 5.29 -4.92 1.77
N TRP A 38 4.93 -4.20 2.84
CA TRP A 38 4.65 -4.76 4.16
C TRP A 38 3.29 -4.31 4.63
N THR A 39 2.55 -5.21 5.30
CA THR A 39 1.37 -4.82 6.05
C THR A 39 1.68 -4.81 7.55
N ALA A 40 1.14 -3.82 8.25
CA ALA A 40 1.23 -3.76 9.70
C ALA A 40 0.69 -5.07 10.31
N GLY A 41 1.53 -5.77 11.07
CA GLY A 41 1.18 -7.03 11.74
C GLY A 41 1.36 -8.31 10.94
N SER A 42 1.71 -8.26 9.63
CA SER A 42 1.93 -9.48 8.82
C SER A 42 3.32 -9.57 8.17
N GLY A 43 4.14 -8.51 8.26
CA GLY A 43 5.47 -8.50 7.64
C GLY A 43 5.41 -8.27 6.13
N VAL A 44 6.38 -8.81 5.39
CA VAL A 44 6.47 -8.67 3.92
C VAL A 44 5.32 -9.44 3.26
N VAL A 45 4.52 -8.75 2.45
CA VAL A 45 3.43 -9.36 1.67
C VAL A 45 3.70 -9.35 0.17
N VAL A 46 4.63 -8.51 -0.30
CA VAL A 46 5.10 -8.47 -1.69
C VAL A 46 6.62 -8.34 -1.68
N ASP A 47 7.29 -9.16 -2.47
CA ASP A 47 8.70 -8.98 -2.81
C ASP A 47 8.96 -9.49 -4.23
N VAL A 48 8.95 -8.56 -5.19
CA VAL A 48 9.02 -8.87 -6.63
C VAL A 48 10.14 -8.09 -7.29
N PRO A 49 10.76 -8.62 -8.36
CA PRO A 49 11.65 -7.85 -9.21
C PRO A 49 10.95 -6.59 -9.75
N THR A 50 11.67 -5.45 -9.80
CA THR A 50 11.21 -4.23 -10.47
C THR A 50 11.45 -4.38 -11.98
N VAL A 51 10.65 -5.22 -12.62
CA VAL A 51 10.79 -5.53 -14.04
C VAL A 51 9.86 -4.66 -14.89
N PRO A 52 10.32 -4.24 -16.09
CA PRO A 52 9.45 -3.64 -17.10
C PRO A 52 8.32 -4.61 -17.44
N PHE A 53 7.13 -4.08 -17.76
CA PHE A 53 6.11 -4.92 -18.38
C PHE A 53 6.57 -5.32 -19.79
N PRO A 54 6.35 -6.59 -20.20
CA PRO A 54 6.58 -6.99 -21.57
C PRO A 54 5.79 -6.11 -22.54
N GLY A 55 6.44 -5.56 -23.57
CA GLY A 55 5.79 -4.83 -24.66
C GLY A 55 6.02 -3.31 -24.71
N THR A 56 6.60 -2.70 -23.67
CA THR A 56 6.86 -1.23 -23.62
C THR A 56 8.33 -0.83 -23.81
N GLY A 57 9.16 -1.76 -24.32
CA GLY A 57 10.62 -1.61 -24.29
C GLY A 57 11.18 -1.87 -22.89
N ALA A 58 12.48 -2.14 -22.78
CA ALA A 58 13.16 -2.37 -21.50
C ALA A 58 13.29 -1.04 -20.71
N ALA A 59 12.18 -0.49 -20.26
CA ALA A 59 12.15 0.68 -19.39
C ALA A 59 12.08 0.21 -17.93
N TYR A 60 13.20 0.30 -17.22
CA TYR A 60 13.20 0.13 -15.77
C TYR A 60 12.42 1.29 -15.16
N PRO A 61 11.25 1.06 -14.54
CA PRO A 61 10.35 2.14 -14.16
C PRO A 61 10.88 2.94 -12.96
N VAL A 62 11.88 2.39 -12.24
CA VAL A 62 12.63 3.06 -11.19
C VAL A 62 14.12 2.95 -11.49
N GLN A 63 14.84 4.07 -11.44
CA GLN A 63 16.29 4.11 -11.66
C GLN A 63 16.94 5.09 -10.69
N ARG A 64 17.98 4.65 -9.98
CA ARG A 64 18.77 5.48 -9.04
C ARG A 64 17.91 6.23 -8.00
N GLY A 65 16.79 5.62 -7.58
CA GLY A 65 15.85 6.20 -6.62
C GLY A 65 14.80 7.14 -7.21
N ALA A 66 14.78 7.33 -8.54
CA ALA A 66 13.78 8.12 -9.24
C ALA A 66 12.79 7.24 -10.01
N ILE A 67 11.52 7.65 -10.04
CA ILE A 67 10.49 7.03 -10.88
C ILE A 67 10.64 7.60 -12.29
N MET A 68 11.02 6.75 -13.24
CA MET A 68 11.23 7.10 -14.65
C MET A 68 9.98 6.83 -15.50
N ASP A 69 9.17 5.85 -15.10
CA ASP A 69 7.90 5.52 -15.77
C ASP A 69 6.79 5.33 -14.72
N THR A 70 6.01 6.38 -14.51
CA THR A 70 4.90 6.38 -13.55
C THR A 70 3.80 5.38 -13.94
N LEU A 71 3.49 5.27 -15.24
CA LEU A 71 2.46 4.35 -15.73
C LEU A 71 2.94 2.90 -15.64
N GLY A 72 4.23 2.65 -15.90
CA GLY A 72 4.89 1.37 -15.67
C GLY A 72 4.83 0.94 -14.21
N CYS A 73 5.16 1.84 -13.28
CA CYS A 73 4.99 1.60 -11.84
C CYS A 73 3.53 1.25 -11.48
N ALA A 74 2.54 2.00 -12.00
CA ALA A 74 1.13 1.74 -11.71
C ALA A 74 0.70 0.33 -12.17
N ARG A 75 1.05 -0.07 -13.41
CA ARG A 75 0.77 -1.42 -13.93
C ARG A 75 1.46 -2.52 -13.11
N MET A 76 2.71 -2.26 -12.69
CA MET A 76 3.47 -3.16 -11.83
C MET A 76 2.84 -3.36 -10.47
N LEU A 77 2.30 -2.30 -9.86
CA LEU A 77 1.68 -2.39 -8.53
C LEU A 77 0.27 -2.99 -8.58
N GLN A 78 -0.45 -2.85 -9.71
CA GLN A 78 -1.81 -3.40 -9.85
C GLN A 78 -1.88 -4.91 -9.62
N ARG A 79 -0.91 -5.69 -10.08
CA ARG A 79 -0.97 -7.16 -9.94
C ARG A 79 -0.70 -7.64 -8.51
N PRO A 80 0.36 -7.18 -7.82
CA PRO A 80 0.67 -7.62 -6.47
C PRO A 80 -0.27 -7.03 -5.41
N LEU A 81 -0.78 -5.81 -5.62
CA LEU A 81 -1.58 -5.08 -4.61
C LEU A 81 -3.06 -4.95 -4.96
N GLY A 82 -3.44 -5.11 -6.21
CA GLY A 82 -4.83 -4.95 -6.68
C GLY A 82 -5.73 -6.16 -6.46
N ARG A 83 -5.18 -7.30 -6.01
CA ARG A 83 -5.97 -8.41 -5.47
C ARG A 83 -6.15 -8.20 -3.96
N ARG A 84 -7.28 -7.58 -3.60
CA ARG A 84 -7.88 -7.66 -2.27
C ARG A 84 -9.31 -8.13 -2.43
#